data_AF-A0A1H7MHH5-F1
#
_entry.id   AF-A0A1H7MHH5-F1
#
_cell.length_a   1.000
_cell.length_b   1.000
_cell.length_c   1.000
_cell.angle_alpha   90.00
_cell.angle_beta   90.00
_cell.angle_gamma   90.00
#
_symmetry.space_group_name_H-M   'P 1'
#
loop_
_entity.id
_entity.type
_entity.pdbx_description
1 polymer ?
#
loop_
_entity_poly.entity_id
_entity_poly.type
_entity_poly.pdbx_seq_one_letter_code
_entity_poly.pdbx_strand_id
1 'polypeptide(L)'
;MQRTLTALALLGLTTTAAVAEGPEGIILNQIATGDQIGTNIAVVQGSSYILNGDDAPDMDGYSELFDEFVTVGEGSGVGLPPVISADQVDQSVLNAVNILLSSGTVVSQANQTFLGEQRAINIMEASEEGGSLAVSQTGENLANIIIVEQVDNVRQAFGPGAIQQVINEIGGGTGSLRGISQIGRNTANIVIADVSIGSGEQLFPDETSQEIENTVNLDQAGSLPGRIVQSGTNIGNVLIADEVYNVARVFSGDQIVRNTVNAADGRTPYGVSQSGLNIANFVSANIVNGLTQVSDGRQVVENNLEGVTLADLENGVPGYTHSSTNIVNLLDIRNDGSSRSGDPIVATQRADQEQRVQASDGIHTQVGNAATIER
;
A
#
# COMPACT_ATOMS: atom_id res chain seq x y z
N MET A 1 -2.06 17.70 19.08
CA MET A 1 -2.04 16.42 18.33
C MET A 1 -2.58 16.66 16.93
N GLN A 2 -1.85 17.43 16.11
CA GLN A 2 -2.35 17.99 14.85
C GLN A 2 -1.69 17.33 13.62
N ARG A 3 -1.28 16.06 13.74
CA ARG A 3 -0.40 15.38 12.77
C ARG A 3 -0.91 14.02 12.26
N THR A 4 -2.15 13.63 12.54
CA THR A 4 -2.69 12.31 12.15
C THR A 4 -3.75 12.34 11.05
N LEU A 5 -4.04 13.50 10.45
CA LEU A 5 -5.13 13.65 9.46
C LEU A 5 -4.68 14.05 8.04
N THR A 6 -3.50 13.59 7.61
CA THR A 6 -3.00 13.81 6.23
C THR A 6 -2.80 12.49 5.49
N ALA A 7 -3.76 11.57 5.59
CA ALA A 7 -3.70 10.26 4.90
C ALA A 7 -4.73 10.11 3.76
N LEU A 8 -5.54 11.13 3.47
CA LEU A 8 -6.52 11.08 2.39
C LEU A 8 -6.35 12.25 1.42
N ALA A 9 -5.21 12.29 0.74
CA ALA A 9 -5.00 13.19 -0.39
C ALA A 9 -5.69 12.61 -1.63
N LEU A 10 -6.98 12.92 -1.76
CA LEU A 10 -7.73 13.20 -2.98
C LEU A 10 -7.14 12.63 -4.29
N LEU A 11 -7.62 11.47 -4.73
CA LEU A 11 -7.48 11.01 -6.11
C LEU A 11 -8.75 11.33 -6.89
N GLY A 12 -8.63 12.33 -7.77
CA GLY A 12 -9.60 12.58 -8.83
C GLY A 12 -9.45 11.54 -9.93
N LEU A 13 -10.42 10.64 -10.05
CA LEU A 13 -10.62 9.80 -11.22
C LEU A 13 -12.10 9.83 -11.60
N THR A 14 -12.38 10.48 -12.72
CA THR A 14 -13.71 10.60 -13.31
C THR A 14 -14.07 9.34 -14.07
N THR A 15 -14.93 8.51 -13.50
CA THR A 15 -15.93 7.76 -14.29
C THR A 15 -17.26 7.90 -13.58
N THR A 16 -18.04 8.89 -13.98
CA THR A 16 -19.41 9.10 -13.52
C THR A 16 -20.32 8.09 -14.21
N ALA A 17 -20.88 7.15 -13.44
CA ALA A 17 -22.12 6.50 -13.85
C ALA A 17 -23.26 7.49 -13.56
N ALA A 18 -23.77 8.15 -14.60
CA ALA A 18 -24.94 9.01 -14.47
C ALA A 18 -26.18 8.11 -14.22
N VAL A 19 -26.66 8.09 -12.98
CA VAL A 19 -27.95 7.48 -12.63
C VAL A 19 -29.00 8.59 -12.62
N ALA A 20 -30.15 8.31 -13.23
CA ALA A 20 -31.27 9.26 -13.31
C ALA A 20 -31.82 9.56 -11.91
N GLU A 21 -31.86 10.84 -11.55
CA GLU A 21 -32.52 11.34 -10.34
C GLU A 21 -34.01 11.01 -10.37
N GLY A 22 -34.41 10.00 -9.59
CA GLY A 22 -35.79 9.74 -9.21
C GLY A 22 -36.04 10.18 -7.76
N PRO A 23 -37.30 10.30 -7.32
CA PRO A 23 -37.65 10.65 -5.94
C PRO A 23 -37.28 9.56 -4.90
N GLU A 24 -36.70 8.45 -5.35
CA GLU A 24 -36.18 7.35 -4.55
C GLU A 24 -34.65 7.39 -4.71
N GLY A 25 -33.90 7.62 -3.62
CA GLY A 25 -32.44 7.84 -3.66
C GLY A 25 -31.64 6.74 -4.37
N ILE A 26 -30.36 6.99 -4.66
CA ILE A 26 -29.54 6.10 -5.52
C ILE A 26 -29.41 4.69 -4.90
N ILE A 27 -29.71 3.66 -5.69
CA ILE A 27 -29.38 2.26 -5.39
C ILE A 27 -28.24 1.81 -6.29
N LEU A 28 -27.15 1.32 -5.69
CA LEU A 28 -25.95 0.84 -6.39
C LEU A 28 -25.62 -0.60 -5.99
N ASN A 29 -25.35 -1.45 -6.99
CA ASN A 29 -24.78 -2.78 -6.82
C ASN A 29 -23.59 -2.97 -7.77
N GLN A 30 -22.38 -3.11 -7.23
CA GLN A 30 -21.15 -3.36 -7.99
C GLN A 30 -20.48 -4.64 -7.49
N ILE A 31 -20.19 -5.56 -8.40
CA ILE A 31 -19.41 -6.78 -8.11
C ILE A 31 -18.28 -6.84 -9.13
N ALA A 32 -17.06 -6.95 -8.65
CA ALA A 32 -15.87 -7.10 -9.48
C ALA A 32 -15.17 -8.43 -9.15
N THR A 33 -14.96 -9.25 -10.17
CA THR A 33 -14.41 -10.61 -10.06
C THR A 33 -13.16 -10.83 -10.91
N GLY A 34 -12.69 -9.80 -11.62
CA GLY A 34 -11.52 -9.86 -12.48
C GLY A 34 -10.28 -9.25 -11.83
N ASP A 35 -9.12 -9.70 -12.29
CA ASP A 35 -7.83 -9.23 -11.78
C ASP A 35 -7.42 -7.90 -12.44
N GLN A 36 -6.76 -7.05 -11.67
CA GLN A 36 -6.12 -5.82 -12.13
C GLN A 36 -4.62 -5.91 -11.83
N ILE A 37 -3.81 -6.15 -12.85
CA ILE A 37 -2.35 -6.26 -12.72
C ILE A 37 -1.73 -5.11 -13.52
N GLY A 38 -1.07 -4.20 -12.81
CA GLY A 38 -0.24 -3.17 -13.41
C GLY A 38 1.23 -3.48 -13.15
N THR A 39 2.05 -3.37 -14.19
CA THR A 39 3.48 -3.72 -14.11
C THR A 39 4.32 -2.69 -14.83
N ASN A 40 5.29 -2.10 -14.12
CA ASN A 40 6.37 -1.31 -14.69
C ASN A 40 7.69 -2.09 -14.54
N ILE A 41 8.40 -2.29 -15.65
CA ILE A 41 9.74 -2.90 -15.66
C ILE A 41 10.69 -1.92 -16.34
N ALA A 42 11.80 -1.58 -15.67
CA ALA A 42 12.84 -0.73 -16.24
C ALA A 42 14.22 -1.39 -16.10
N VAL A 43 15.01 -1.31 -17.17
CA VAL A 43 16.43 -1.69 -17.17
C VAL A 43 17.24 -0.44 -17.50
N VAL A 44 18.08 0.00 -16.57
CA VAL A 44 18.92 1.19 -16.76
C VAL A 44 20.35 0.77 -17.05
N GLN A 45 20.78 0.92 -18.30
CA GLN A 45 22.17 0.71 -18.71
C GLN A 45 22.96 2.03 -18.60
N GLY A 46 24.10 1.98 -17.90
CA GLY A 46 25.12 3.01 -17.97
C GLY A 46 25.71 3.03 -19.39
N SER A 47 25.59 4.17 -20.06
CA SER A 47 26.26 4.55 -21.31
C SER A 47 26.63 3.43 -22.30
N SER A 48 25.92 3.39 -23.43
CA SER A 48 26.38 2.69 -24.63
C SER A 48 27.73 3.27 -25.10
N TYR A 49 28.83 2.56 -24.86
CA TYR A 49 30.06 2.79 -25.61
C TYR A 49 29.84 2.31 -27.05
N ILE A 50 29.91 3.23 -28.00
CA ILE A 50 30.11 2.87 -29.41
C ILE A 50 31.52 2.27 -29.49
N LEU A 51 31.61 0.94 -29.41
CA LEU A 51 32.77 0.22 -29.89
C LEU A 51 32.74 0.32 -31.42
N ASN A 52 33.46 1.32 -31.96
CA ASN A 52 33.98 1.17 -33.32
C ASN A 52 34.87 -0.08 -33.29
N GLY A 53 34.54 -1.06 -34.15
CA GLY A 53 35.23 -2.33 -34.26
C GLY A 53 36.75 -2.17 -34.36
N ASP A 54 37.50 -3.00 -33.68
CA ASP A 54 37.80 -4.34 -34.20
C ASP A 54 38.28 -5.26 -33.05
N ASP A 55 37.90 -6.53 -33.20
CA ASP A 55 38.35 -7.74 -32.47
C ASP A 55 38.02 -7.88 -30.98
N ALA A 56 36.86 -8.46 -30.69
CA ALA A 56 36.58 -9.15 -29.42
C ALA A 56 36.95 -10.64 -29.53
N PRO A 57 37.81 -11.19 -28.66
CA PRO A 57 38.01 -12.63 -28.54
C PRO A 57 36.86 -13.29 -27.75
N ASP A 58 36.50 -14.51 -28.17
CA ASP A 58 35.47 -15.39 -27.61
C ASP A 58 35.36 -15.34 -26.08
N MET A 59 34.15 -15.05 -25.58
CA MET A 59 33.72 -15.35 -24.22
C MET A 59 32.61 -16.40 -24.24
N ASP A 60 33.02 -17.66 -24.41
CA ASP A 60 32.20 -18.82 -24.05
C ASP A 60 32.08 -18.88 -22.52
N GLY A 61 30.88 -18.60 -21.98
CA GLY A 61 30.62 -18.82 -20.54
C GLY A 61 29.37 -18.19 -19.92
N TYR A 62 28.65 -17.30 -20.60
CA TYR A 62 27.52 -16.54 -20.01
C TYR A 62 26.16 -16.77 -20.68
N SER A 63 25.80 -18.01 -21.07
CA SER A 63 24.55 -18.27 -21.81
C SER A 63 23.41 -18.95 -21.05
N GLU A 64 23.52 -19.31 -19.76
CA GLU A 64 22.48 -20.15 -19.12
C GLU A 64 21.42 -19.41 -18.28
N LEU A 65 21.52 -18.08 -18.10
CA LEU A 65 20.45 -17.29 -17.44
C LEU A 65 19.74 -16.29 -18.38
N PHE A 66 20.18 -16.15 -19.64
CA PHE A 66 19.61 -15.21 -20.61
C PHE A 66 18.73 -15.87 -21.69
N ASP A 67 18.61 -17.19 -21.71
CA ASP A 67 18.01 -17.90 -22.86
C ASP A 67 16.48 -18.04 -22.82
N GLU A 68 15.80 -17.61 -21.74
CA GLU A 68 14.32 -17.52 -21.73
C GLU A 68 13.80 -16.12 -22.14
N PHE A 69 14.67 -15.11 -22.21
CA PHE A 69 14.28 -13.76 -22.66
C PHE A 69 15.11 -13.20 -23.82
N VAL A 70 16.15 -13.90 -24.27
CA VAL A 70 16.99 -13.47 -25.39
C VAL A 70 17.19 -14.62 -26.39
N THR A 71 16.10 -15.14 -26.95
CA THR A 71 16.23 -15.79 -28.27
C THR A 71 16.33 -14.69 -29.32
N VAL A 72 17.55 -14.28 -29.66
CA VAL A 72 17.81 -13.51 -30.88
C VAL A 72 17.59 -14.44 -32.06
N GLY A 73 16.35 -14.53 -32.51
CA GLY A 73 15.93 -15.40 -33.60
C GLY A 73 14.70 -14.81 -34.29
N GLU A 74 14.96 -14.13 -35.40
CA GLU A 74 14.02 -13.62 -36.42
C GLU A 74 12.52 -13.88 -36.19
N GLY A 75 11.79 -12.80 -35.85
CA GLY A 75 10.37 -12.68 -36.19
C GLY A 75 9.36 -12.91 -35.06
N SER A 76 9.27 -11.99 -34.10
CA SER A 76 8.04 -11.74 -33.32
C SER A 76 8.23 -10.47 -32.48
N GLY A 77 7.41 -9.44 -32.71
CA GLY A 77 7.56 -8.10 -32.13
C GLY A 77 7.17 -7.99 -30.66
N VAL A 78 7.93 -8.62 -29.76
CA VAL A 78 7.96 -8.23 -28.35
C VAL A 78 9.09 -7.22 -28.20
N GLY A 79 8.73 -5.94 -28.03
CA GLY A 79 9.70 -4.86 -27.89
C GLY A 79 10.60 -5.09 -26.67
N LEU A 80 11.90 -4.89 -26.84
CA LEU A 80 12.86 -4.82 -25.74
C LEU A 80 12.38 -3.80 -24.70
N PRO A 81 12.62 -4.02 -23.39
CA PRO A 81 12.32 -3.00 -22.38
C PRO A 81 13.06 -1.71 -22.73
N PRO A 82 12.43 -0.53 -22.55
CA PRO A 82 13.07 0.74 -22.87
C PRO A 82 14.30 0.94 -21.98
N VAL A 83 15.47 1.08 -22.60
CA VAL A 83 16.69 1.50 -21.91
C VAL A 83 16.59 3.00 -21.65
N ILE A 84 16.58 3.39 -20.37
CA ILE A 84 16.40 4.79 -19.96
C ILE A 84 17.76 5.37 -19.53
N SER A 85 18.20 6.45 -20.17
CA SER A 85 19.28 7.32 -19.68
C SER A 85 18.65 8.57 -19.06
N ALA A 86 18.36 8.54 -17.76
CA ALA A 86 17.73 9.64 -17.04
C ALA A 86 18.45 9.92 -15.70
N ASP A 87 18.35 11.16 -15.20
CA ASP A 87 18.82 11.55 -13.86
C ASP A 87 17.82 11.12 -12.75
N GLN A 88 16.60 10.75 -13.14
CA GLN A 88 15.54 10.25 -12.25
C GLN A 88 14.66 9.22 -12.97
N VAL A 89 14.27 8.16 -12.25
CA VAL A 89 13.29 7.16 -12.70
C VAL A 89 12.13 7.14 -11.71
N ASP A 90 10.94 7.48 -12.20
CA ASP A 90 9.69 7.40 -11.44
C ASP A 90 8.78 6.33 -12.06
N GLN A 91 8.44 5.31 -11.28
CA GLN A 91 7.50 4.25 -11.66
C GLN A 91 6.27 4.31 -10.74
N SER A 92 5.08 4.35 -11.33
CA SER A 92 3.82 4.42 -10.58
C SER A 92 2.80 3.46 -11.17
N VAL A 93 2.14 2.68 -10.32
CA VAL A 93 0.99 1.83 -10.68
C VAL A 93 -0.16 2.11 -9.71
N LEU A 94 -1.35 2.33 -10.26
CA LEU A 94 -2.59 2.49 -9.50
C LEU A 94 -3.67 1.55 -10.09
N ASN A 95 -4.16 0.63 -9.26
CA ASN A 95 -5.35 -0.17 -9.57
C ASN A 95 -6.52 0.31 -8.72
N ALA A 96 -7.70 0.44 -9.34
CA ALA A 96 -8.87 0.87 -8.63
C ALA A 96 -10.15 0.19 -9.14
N VAL A 97 -11.01 -0.25 -8.22
CA VAL A 97 -12.26 -0.93 -8.55
C VAL A 97 -13.37 -0.58 -7.57
N ASN A 98 -14.61 -0.58 -8.07
CA ASN A 98 -15.82 -0.25 -7.30
C ASN A 98 -15.69 1.11 -6.57
N ILE A 99 -15.60 2.20 -7.35
CA ILE A 99 -15.62 3.56 -6.82
C ILE A 99 -17.00 4.17 -7.07
N LEU A 100 -17.60 4.71 -6.02
CA LEU A 100 -18.76 5.60 -6.07
C LEU A 100 -18.37 6.96 -5.51
N LEU A 101 -18.52 7.99 -6.34
CA LEU A 101 -18.40 9.40 -5.93
C LEU A 101 -19.73 10.08 -6.26
N SER A 102 -20.38 10.65 -5.25
CA SER A 102 -21.62 11.41 -5.42
C SER A 102 -21.60 12.61 -4.48
N SER A 103 -21.94 13.78 -4.99
CA SER A 103 -22.01 15.02 -4.21
C SER A 103 -23.44 15.53 -4.21
N GLY A 104 -24.00 15.82 -3.03
CA GLY A 104 -25.33 16.40 -2.92
C GLY A 104 -26.48 15.40 -3.14
N THR A 105 -26.23 14.09 -3.03
CA THR A 105 -27.25 13.07 -3.24
C THR A 105 -27.23 12.03 -2.12
N VAL A 106 -28.42 11.69 -1.63
CA VAL A 106 -28.63 10.61 -0.68
C VAL A 106 -28.62 9.27 -1.42
N VAL A 107 -27.76 8.37 -0.96
CA VAL A 107 -27.67 7.00 -1.46
C VAL A 107 -28.50 6.10 -0.56
N SER A 108 -29.60 5.57 -1.08
CA SER A 108 -30.50 4.70 -0.31
C SER A 108 -29.86 3.34 -0.03
N GLN A 109 -29.07 2.84 -0.98
CA GLN A 109 -28.33 1.59 -0.81
C GLN A 109 -27.08 1.54 -1.70
N ALA A 110 -25.95 1.12 -1.14
CA ALA A 110 -24.73 0.82 -1.89
C ALA A 110 -24.14 -0.52 -1.47
N ASN A 111 -24.10 -1.47 -2.41
CA ASN A 111 -23.42 -2.75 -2.24
C ASN A 111 -22.21 -2.82 -3.19
N GLN A 112 -21.01 -2.99 -2.64
CA GLN A 112 -19.78 -3.19 -3.40
C GLN A 112 -19.09 -4.47 -2.95
N THR A 113 -18.65 -5.30 -3.89
CA THR A 113 -17.92 -6.53 -3.58
C THR A 113 -16.79 -6.72 -4.58
N PHE A 114 -15.62 -7.02 -4.07
CA PHE A 114 -14.44 -7.37 -4.87
C PHE A 114 -14.00 -8.79 -4.53
N LEU A 115 -13.72 -9.62 -5.55
CA LEU A 115 -13.41 -11.06 -5.41
C LEU A 115 -12.16 -11.47 -6.22
N GLY A 116 -11.39 -10.51 -6.74
CA GLY A 116 -10.23 -10.77 -7.60
C GLY A 116 -8.90 -10.42 -6.95
N GLU A 117 -7.87 -10.29 -7.78
CA GLU A 117 -6.54 -9.85 -7.38
C GLU A 117 -6.22 -8.44 -7.93
N GLN A 118 -5.72 -7.53 -7.09
CA GLN A 118 -5.11 -6.28 -7.55
C GLN A 118 -3.60 -6.32 -7.25
N ARG A 119 -2.77 -6.25 -8.30
CA ARG A 119 -1.30 -6.23 -8.17
C ARG A 119 -0.71 -4.97 -8.78
N ALA A 120 0.04 -4.22 -7.98
CA ALA A 120 0.84 -3.10 -8.43
C ALA A 120 2.33 -3.46 -8.33
N ILE A 121 2.98 -3.69 -9.47
CA ILE A 121 4.34 -4.22 -9.55
C ILE A 121 5.25 -3.19 -10.22
N ASN A 122 6.28 -2.73 -9.51
CA ASN A 122 7.34 -1.90 -10.05
C ASN A 122 8.66 -2.63 -9.84
N ILE A 123 9.35 -2.99 -10.93
CA ILE A 123 10.65 -3.67 -10.90
C ILE A 123 11.66 -2.81 -11.66
N MET A 124 12.84 -2.65 -11.08
CA MET A 124 13.97 -2.01 -11.75
C MET A 124 15.24 -2.82 -11.55
N GLU A 125 15.97 -3.00 -12.64
CA GLU A 125 17.34 -3.52 -12.61
C GLU A 125 18.32 -2.40 -12.96
N ALA A 126 19.16 -2.04 -11.99
CA ALA A 126 20.21 -1.04 -12.14
C ALA A 126 21.49 -1.68 -12.72
N SER A 127 22.29 -0.92 -13.44
CA SER A 127 23.65 -1.32 -13.86
C SER A 127 24.72 -0.57 -13.08
N GLU A 128 25.88 -1.20 -12.89
CA GLU A 128 26.99 -0.73 -12.03
C GLU A 128 27.52 0.67 -12.40
N GLU A 129 27.34 1.10 -13.66
CA GLU A 129 27.83 2.37 -14.19
C GLU A 129 26.74 3.45 -14.32
N GLY A 130 25.54 3.22 -13.78
CA GLY A 130 24.42 4.15 -13.83
C GLY A 130 24.66 5.37 -12.95
N GLY A 131 25.40 6.37 -13.44
CA GLY A 131 25.74 7.56 -12.68
C GLY A 131 24.54 8.15 -11.94
N SER A 132 24.66 8.35 -10.62
CA SER A 132 23.97 9.40 -9.88
C SER A 132 22.44 9.52 -10.07
N LEU A 133 21.73 8.40 -10.22
CA LEU A 133 20.30 8.33 -10.49
C LEU A 133 19.47 8.31 -9.20
N ALA A 134 18.36 9.06 -9.15
CA ALA A 134 17.35 8.93 -8.10
C ALA A 134 16.18 8.05 -8.57
N VAL A 135 15.70 7.13 -7.72
CA VAL A 135 14.61 6.22 -8.07
C VAL A 135 13.44 6.37 -7.11
N SER A 136 12.23 6.47 -7.67
CA SER A 136 10.97 6.46 -6.92
C SER A 136 10.01 5.44 -7.51
N GLN A 137 9.54 4.50 -6.68
CA GLN A 137 8.54 3.50 -7.04
C GLN A 137 7.31 3.67 -6.15
N THR A 138 6.13 3.75 -6.75
CA THR A 138 4.85 3.84 -6.04
C THR A 138 3.86 2.82 -6.59
N GLY A 139 3.31 1.99 -5.71
CA GLY A 139 2.23 1.07 -6.04
C GLY A 139 1.03 1.29 -5.13
N GLU A 140 -0.16 1.35 -5.72
CA GLU A 140 -1.40 1.62 -4.99
C GLU A 140 -2.56 0.76 -5.52
N ASN A 141 -3.28 0.10 -4.61
CA ASN A 141 -4.49 -0.65 -4.90
C ASN A 141 -5.66 -0.11 -4.06
N LEU A 142 -6.77 0.21 -4.73
CA LEU A 142 -8.00 0.72 -4.12
C LEU A 142 -9.19 -0.17 -4.50
N ALA A 143 -9.97 -0.62 -3.52
CA ALA A 143 -11.19 -1.38 -3.77
C ALA A 143 -12.35 -0.92 -2.89
N ASN A 144 -13.56 -0.88 -3.44
CA ASN A 144 -14.80 -0.57 -2.71
C ASN A 144 -14.70 0.77 -1.97
N ILE A 145 -14.73 1.88 -2.71
CA ILE A 145 -14.68 3.24 -2.17
C ILE A 145 -16.02 3.91 -2.42
N ILE A 146 -16.61 4.50 -1.38
CA ILE A 146 -17.84 5.29 -1.44
C ILE A 146 -17.56 6.64 -0.80
N ILE A 147 -17.79 7.72 -1.55
CA ILE A 147 -17.75 9.10 -1.06
C ILE A 147 -19.06 9.77 -1.44
N VAL A 148 -19.87 10.13 -0.44
CA VAL A 148 -21.26 10.58 -0.59
C VAL A 148 -21.62 11.66 0.43
N GLU A 149 -22.79 12.30 0.27
CA GLU A 149 -23.33 13.15 1.33
C GLU A 149 -23.93 12.30 2.46
N GLN A 150 -24.76 11.32 2.11
CA GLN A 150 -25.40 10.39 3.05
C GLN A 150 -25.57 9.02 2.39
N VAL A 151 -25.43 7.95 3.18
CA VAL A 151 -25.81 6.58 2.78
C VAL A 151 -26.69 5.91 3.84
N ASP A 152 -27.87 5.45 3.45
CA ASP A 152 -28.79 4.80 4.39
C ASP A 152 -28.38 3.36 4.69
N ASN A 153 -27.96 2.61 3.67
CA ASN A 153 -27.53 1.22 3.80
C ASN A 153 -26.27 0.96 2.97
N VAL A 154 -25.21 0.47 3.61
CA VAL A 154 -23.96 0.14 2.92
C VAL A 154 -23.52 -1.30 3.19
N ARG A 155 -23.13 -2.02 2.15
CA ARG A 155 -22.43 -3.30 2.28
C ARG A 155 -21.18 -3.27 1.41
N GLN A 156 -20.01 -3.39 2.03
CA GLN A 156 -18.74 -3.55 1.32
C GLN A 156 -18.10 -4.86 1.71
N ALA A 157 -17.64 -5.63 0.73
CA ALA A 157 -16.92 -6.86 0.97
C ALA A 157 -15.66 -6.91 0.10
N PHE A 158 -14.52 -7.04 0.76
CA PHE A 158 -13.33 -7.59 0.15
C PHE A 158 -13.50 -9.09 0.31
N GLY A 159 -14.08 -9.73 -0.70
CA GLY A 159 -14.69 -11.06 -0.55
C GLY A 159 -13.67 -12.20 -0.48
N PRO A 160 -14.13 -13.43 -0.25
CA PRO A 160 -13.24 -14.59 -0.04
C PRO A 160 -12.23 -14.77 -1.18
N GLY A 161 -10.97 -14.99 -0.83
CA GLY A 161 -9.88 -15.14 -1.80
C GLY A 161 -9.38 -13.85 -2.44
N ALA A 162 -9.96 -12.69 -2.12
CA ALA A 162 -9.51 -11.41 -2.68
C ALA A 162 -8.11 -11.03 -2.16
N ILE A 163 -7.29 -10.48 -3.05
CA ILE A 163 -5.90 -10.13 -2.77
C ILE A 163 -5.61 -8.72 -3.28
N GLN A 164 -4.92 -7.92 -2.46
CA GLN A 164 -4.26 -6.68 -2.87
C GLN A 164 -2.77 -6.83 -2.59
N GLN A 165 -1.94 -6.70 -3.62
CA GLN A 165 -0.49 -6.83 -3.49
C GLN A 165 0.23 -5.64 -4.14
N VAL A 166 1.20 -5.07 -3.43
CA VAL A 166 2.14 -4.10 -3.99
C VAL A 166 3.55 -4.68 -3.90
N ILE A 167 4.26 -4.71 -5.02
CA ILE A 167 5.66 -5.12 -5.09
C ILE A 167 6.45 -3.98 -5.69
N ASN A 168 7.36 -3.41 -4.92
CA ASN A 168 8.36 -2.46 -5.40
C ASN A 168 9.74 -3.10 -5.20
N GLU A 169 10.43 -3.38 -6.28
CA GLU A 169 11.72 -4.05 -6.26
C GLU A 169 12.77 -3.28 -7.05
N ILE A 170 13.95 -3.15 -6.46
CA ILE A 170 15.17 -2.73 -7.14
C ILE A 170 16.26 -3.76 -6.88
N GLY A 171 16.92 -4.21 -7.95
CA GLY A 171 18.12 -5.05 -7.91
C GLY A 171 19.21 -4.57 -8.87
N GLY A 172 20.30 -5.34 -8.95
CA GLY A 172 21.45 -5.04 -9.82
C GLY A 172 22.42 -4.01 -9.23
N GLY A 173 23.13 -3.28 -10.11
CA GLY A 173 24.15 -2.26 -9.87
C GLY A 173 23.71 -1.01 -9.09
N THR A 174 23.15 -1.18 -7.90
CA THR A 174 22.52 -0.12 -7.09
C THR A 174 23.50 0.88 -6.49
N GLY A 175 24.79 0.59 -6.52
CA GLY A 175 25.78 1.37 -5.79
C GLY A 175 25.94 2.83 -6.24
N SER A 176 25.54 3.15 -7.47
CA SER A 176 25.63 4.49 -8.04
C SER A 176 24.38 5.37 -7.81
N LEU A 177 23.35 4.85 -7.15
CA LEU A 177 22.07 5.56 -6.96
C LEU A 177 22.17 6.66 -5.89
N ARG A 178 21.69 7.87 -6.21
CA ARG A 178 21.64 8.99 -5.24
C ARG A 178 20.63 8.78 -4.12
N GLY A 179 19.56 8.04 -4.39
CA GLY A 179 18.53 7.75 -3.40
C GLY A 179 17.42 6.89 -3.98
N ILE A 180 16.75 6.17 -3.08
CA ILE A 180 15.68 5.23 -3.39
C ILE A 180 14.49 5.57 -2.51
N SER A 181 13.30 5.65 -3.12
CA SER A 181 12.02 5.78 -2.43
C SER A 181 11.06 4.72 -2.95
N GLN A 182 10.56 3.86 -2.07
CA GLN A 182 9.54 2.85 -2.39
C GLN A 182 8.32 3.05 -1.50
N ILE A 183 7.15 3.21 -2.11
CA ILE A 183 5.90 3.45 -1.40
C ILE A 183 4.86 2.44 -1.89
N GLY A 184 4.29 1.68 -0.97
CA GLY A 184 3.18 0.76 -1.24
C GLY A 184 1.94 1.11 -0.43
N ARG A 185 0.77 1.00 -1.05
CA ARG A 185 -0.53 1.24 -0.41
C ARG A 185 -1.60 0.25 -0.89
N ASN A 186 -2.24 -0.43 0.05
CA ASN A 186 -3.47 -1.17 -0.21
C ASN A 186 -4.58 -0.60 0.65
N THR A 187 -5.72 -0.33 0.04
CA THR A 187 -6.88 0.21 0.74
C THR A 187 -8.15 -0.44 0.21
N ALA A 188 -9.01 -0.94 1.10
CA ALA A 188 -10.32 -1.43 0.67
C ALA A 188 -11.44 -1.19 1.68
N ASN A 189 -12.68 -1.15 1.18
CA ASN A 189 -13.88 -0.92 1.98
C ASN A 189 -13.83 0.43 2.71
N ILE A 190 -13.86 1.52 1.95
CA ILE A 190 -13.98 2.88 2.49
C ILE A 190 -15.38 3.42 2.25
N VAL A 191 -15.97 3.98 3.30
CA VAL A 191 -17.13 4.86 3.19
C VAL A 191 -16.82 6.19 3.86
N ILE A 192 -17.00 7.26 3.11
CA ILE A 192 -16.95 8.63 3.61
C ILE A 192 -18.29 9.26 3.30
N ALA A 193 -19.02 9.65 4.33
CA ALA A 193 -20.25 10.41 4.21
C ALA A 193 -20.07 11.74 4.94
N ASP A 194 -20.53 12.84 4.36
CA ASP A 194 -20.48 14.12 5.08
C ASP A 194 -21.42 14.10 6.29
N VAL A 195 -22.64 13.57 6.11
CA VAL A 195 -23.70 13.59 7.13
C VAL A 195 -23.77 12.28 7.89
N SER A 196 -24.17 11.18 7.24
CA SER A 196 -24.45 9.95 7.98
C SER A 196 -24.31 8.66 7.18
N ILE A 197 -24.08 7.59 7.94
CA ILE A 197 -24.13 6.19 7.54
C ILE A 197 -25.18 5.51 8.40
N GLY A 198 -26.34 5.14 7.81
CA GLY A 198 -27.53 4.69 8.55
C GLY A 198 -27.50 3.24 9.05
N SER A 199 -27.05 2.31 8.22
CA SER A 199 -26.77 0.92 8.62
C SER A 199 -25.80 0.29 7.64
N GLY A 200 -25.10 -0.76 8.06
CA GLY A 200 -24.27 -1.45 7.09
C GLY A 200 -23.35 -2.52 7.61
N GLU A 201 -22.56 -3.02 6.68
CA GLU A 201 -21.61 -4.09 6.90
C GLU A 201 -20.33 -3.87 6.08
N GLN A 202 -19.17 -4.03 6.70
CA GLN A 202 -17.89 -4.09 6.00
C GLN A 202 -17.17 -5.39 6.35
N LEU A 203 -16.79 -6.17 5.34
CA LEU A 203 -16.28 -7.53 5.49
C LEU A 203 -14.91 -7.72 4.83
N PHE A 204 -14.02 -8.33 5.61
CA PHE A 204 -12.79 -9.00 5.20
C PHE A 204 -12.81 -10.40 5.81
N PRO A 205 -13.11 -11.47 5.06
CA PRO A 205 -13.07 -12.85 5.54
C PRO A 205 -11.64 -13.41 5.59
N ASP A 206 -11.47 -14.56 6.26
CA ASP A 206 -10.18 -15.19 6.61
C ASP A 206 -9.26 -15.49 5.41
N GLU A 207 -9.85 -15.66 4.23
CA GLU A 207 -9.13 -16.01 2.99
C GLU A 207 -8.66 -14.78 2.20
N THR A 208 -8.58 -13.61 2.84
CA THR A 208 -8.18 -12.35 2.17
C THR A 208 -6.82 -11.85 2.62
N SER A 209 -6.13 -11.16 1.71
CA SER A 209 -4.79 -10.61 2.00
C SER A 209 -4.60 -9.21 1.43
N GLN A 210 -3.99 -8.34 2.22
CA GLN A 210 -3.36 -7.10 1.79
C GLN A 210 -1.85 -7.20 2.07
N GLU A 211 -1.02 -7.21 1.04
CA GLU A 211 0.41 -7.40 1.14
C GLU A 211 1.20 -6.30 0.42
N ILE A 212 2.25 -5.82 1.07
CA ILE A 212 3.18 -4.85 0.51
C ILE A 212 4.60 -5.37 0.71
N GLU A 213 5.34 -5.46 -0.38
CA GLU A 213 6.74 -5.83 -0.39
C GLU A 213 7.55 -4.72 -1.06
N ASN A 214 8.37 -4.03 -0.26
CA ASN A 214 9.35 -3.07 -0.74
C ASN A 214 10.73 -3.70 -0.54
N THR A 215 11.43 -3.99 -1.63
CA THR A 215 12.72 -4.70 -1.62
C THR A 215 13.77 -3.90 -2.36
N VAL A 216 14.92 -3.71 -1.71
CA VAL A 216 16.15 -3.21 -2.35
C VAL A 216 17.25 -4.23 -2.14
N ASN A 217 17.74 -4.80 -3.23
CA ASN A 217 18.90 -5.69 -3.24
C ASN A 217 20.14 -4.90 -3.63
N LEU A 218 21.08 -4.76 -2.70
CA LEU A 218 22.33 -4.05 -2.93
C LEU A 218 23.41 -5.02 -3.42
N ASP A 219 24.08 -4.65 -4.52
CA ASP A 219 25.13 -5.44 -5.14
C ASP A 219 26.55 -5.05 -4.67
N GLN A 220 27.52 -5.88 -5.06
CA GLN A 220 28.88 -5.90 -4.51
C GLN A 220 29.81 -4.82 -5.09
N ALA A 221 29.46 -4.16 -6.21
CA ALA A 221 30.46 -3.53 -7.08
C ALA A 221 30.59 -2.00 -7.00
N GLY A 222 29.77 -1.29 -6.22
CA GLY A 222 29.70 0.18 -6.30
C GLY A 222 30.02 0.99 -5.03
N SER A 223 29.83 2.31 -5.15
CA SER A 223 29.51 3.19 -4.01
C SER A 223 28.25 2.66 -3.30
N LEU A 224 27.91 3.16 -2.11
CA LEU A 224 26.60 2.84 -1.53
C LEU A 224 25.57 3.84 -2.04
N PRO A 225 24.30 3.44 -2.22
CA PRO A 225 23.28 4.41 -2.53
C PRO A 225 23.19 5.45 -1.41
N GLY A 226 22.74 6.65 -1.74
CA GLY A 226 22.60 7.73 -0.76
C GLY A 226 21.62 7.37 0.37
N ARG A 227 20.34 7.73 0.21
CA ARG A 227 19.29 7.44 1.20
C ARG A 227 18.26 6.46 0.65
N ILE A 228 17.88 5.47 1.44
CA ILE A 228 16.79 4.54 1.14
C ILE A 228 15.59 4.88 2.03
N VAL A 229 14.42 5.04 1.44
CA VAL A 229 13.15 5.24 2.14
C VAL A 229 12.15 4.20 1.64
N GLN A 230 11.61 3.40 2.54
CA GLN A 230 10.57 2.43 2.24
C GLN A 230 9.36 2.67 3.14
N SER A 231 8.17 2.67 2.55
CA SER A 231 6.92 2.87 3.27
C SER A 231 5.83 1.94 2.75
N GLY A 232 5.18 1.21 3.65
CA GLY A 232 4.04 0.36 3.31
C GLY A 232 2.85 0.63 4.23
N THR A 233 1.66 0.76 3.65
CA THR A 233 0.42 1.00 4.37
C THR A 233 -0.71 0.11 3.87
N ASN A 234 -1.23 -0.77 4.72
CA ASN A 234 -2.49 -1.48 4.49
C ASN A 234 -3.60 -0.86 5.33
N ILE A 235 -4.71 -0.52 4.69
CA ILE A 235 -5.92 -0.03 5.35
C ILE A 235 -7.08 -0.92 4.90
N GLY A 236 -7.69 -1.57 5.88
CA GLY A 236 -8.92 -2.33 5.69
C GLY A 236 -10.13 -1.41 5.78
N ASN A 237 -11.13 -1.86 6.52
CA ASN A 237 -12.39 -1.16 6.65
C ASN A 237 -12.18 0.28 7.19
N VAL A 238 -12.75 1.28 6.50
CA VAL A 238 -12.81 2.69 6.96
C VAL A 238 -14.24 3.21 6.90
N LEU A 239 -14.66 3.89 7.98
CA LEU A 239 -15.84 4.75 7.99
C LEU A 239 -15.49 6.15 8.49
N ILE A 240 -15.94 7.17 7.78
CA ILE A 240 -15.85 8.57 8.22
C ILE A 240 -17.19 9.22 7.96
N ALA A 241 -17.86 9.70 9.00
CA ALA A 241 -19.09 10.48 8.90
C ALA A 241 -19.37 11.26 10.17
N ASP A 242 -20.24 12.27 10.13
CA ASP A 242 -20.68 12.90 11.37
C ASP A 242 -21.47 11.91 12.24
N GLU A 243 -22.33 11.10 11.63
CA GLU A 243 -23.15 10.11 12.33
C GLU A 243 -23.00 8.69 11.75
N VAL A 244 -22.74 7.70 12.61
CA VAL A 244 -22.66 6.27 12.23
C VAL A 244 -23.64 5.44 13.06
N TYR A 245 -24.51 4.71 12.37
CA TYR A 245 -25.56 3.90 12.99
C TYR A 245 -25.49 2.44 12.55
N ASN A 246 -25.67 1.51 13.49
CA ASN A 246 -25.92 0.08 13.25
C ASN A 246 -25.00 -0.57 12.20
N VAL A 247 -23.70 -0.32 12.29
CA VAL A 247 -22.72 -0.93 11.38
C VAL A 247 -22.02 -2.10 12.07
N ALA A 248 -21.98 -3.25 11.39
CA ALA A 248 -21.12 -4.37 11.73
C ALA A 248 -19.86 -4.40 10.84
N ARG A 249 -18.70 -4.63 11.44
CA ARG A 249 -17.41 -4.64 10.73
C ARG A 249 -16.65 -5.87 11.16
N VAL A 250 -16.26 -6.68 10.19
CA VAL A 250 -15.54 -7.94 10.42
C VAL A 250 -14.25 -7.91 9.62
N PHE A 251 -13.13 -8.14 10.30
CA PHE A 251 -11.80 -8.23 9.69
C PHE A 251 -11.07 -9.49 10.14
N SER A 252 -11.01 -10.46 9.25
CA SER A 252 -10.45 -11.78 9.51
C SER A 252 -9.29 -12.13 8.57
N GLY A 253 -9.02 -11.27 7.57
CA GLY A 253 -7.90 -11.45 6.64
C GLY A 253 -6.52 -11.08 7.20
N ASP A 254 -5.54 -11.16 6.32
CA ASP A 254 -4.13 -10.86 6.60
C ASP A 254 -3.76 -9.45 6.10
N GLN A 255 -3.03 -8.70 6.92
CA GLN A 255 -2.35 -7.46 6.51
C GLN A 255 -0.86 -7.60 6.78
N ILE A 256 -0.07 -7.51 5.72
CA ILE A 256 1.37 -7.75 5.77
C ILE A 256 2.09 -6.59 5.08
N VAL A 257 3.04 -5.98 5.80
CA VAL A 257 3.99 -5.02 5.23
C VAL A 257 5.40 -5.53 5.48
N ARG A 258 6.16 -5.74 4.40
CA ARG A 258 7.58 -6.06 4.44
C ARG A 258 8.37 -4.98 3.73
N ASN A 259 9.27 -4.36 4.48
CA ASN A 259 10.29 -3.48 3.95
C ASN A 259 11.64 -4.16 4.17
N THR A 260 12.33 -4.50 3.09
CA THR A 260 13.60 -5.23 3.14
C THR A 260 14.66 -4.47 2.36
N VAL A 261 15.81 -4.27 3.00
CA VAL A 261 17.05 -3.88 2.34
C VAL A 261 18.05 -5.01 2.56
N ASN A 262 18.53 -5.61 1.49
CA ASN A 262 19.54 -6.66 1.55
C ASN A 262 20.92 -6.07 1.20
N ALA A 263 21.80 -5.97 2.19
CA ALA A 263 23.18 -5.50 2.03
C ALA A 263 24.13 -6.70 1.94
N ALA A 264 24.41 -7.19 0.74
CA ALA A 264 25.08 -8.47 0.50
C ALA A 264 26.43 -8.67 1.22
N ASP A 265 27.14 -7.60 1.63
CA ASP A 265 28.50 -7.68 2.24
C ASP A 265 28.65 -6.87 3.53
N GLY A 266 27.56 -6.58 4.24
CA GLY A 266 27.59 -5.83 5.50
C GLY A 266 27.93 -4.35 5.38
N ARG A 267 28.17 -3.85 4.17
CA ARG A 267 28.28 -2.42 3.93
C ARG A 267 26.91 -1.77 4.09
N THR A 268 26.72 -1.06 5.19
CA THR A 268 25.43 -0.47 5.50
C THR A 268 25.23 0.87 4.76
N PRO A 269 24.09 1.12 4.09
CA PRO A 269 23.82 2.39 3.40
C PRO A 269 23.96 3.61 4.30
N TYR A 270 24.20 4.79 3.70
CA TYR A 270 24.37 6.05 4.45
C TYR A 270 23.13 6.51 5.22
N GLY A 271 21.97 5.91 4.94
CA GLY A 271 20.76 6.04 5.75
C GLY A 271 19.60 5.23 5.18
N VAL A 272 18.88 4.54 6.05
CA VAL A 272 17.69 3.75 5.68
C VAL A 272 16.55 4.11 6.62
N SER A 273 15.40 4.46 6.04
CA SER A 273 14.18 4.81 6.74
C SER A 273 13.06 3.88 6.32
N GLN A 274 12.58 3.03 7.21
CA GLN A 274 11.53 2.06 6.92
C GLN A 274 10.29 2.30 7.79
N SER A 275 9.11 2.40 7.18
CA SER A 275 7.86 2.54 7.91
C SER A 275 6.81 1.56 7.40
N GLY A 276 6.13 0.89 8.33
CA GLY A 276 4.99 0.05 8.02
C GLY A 276 3.79 0.37 8.91
N LEU A 277 2.60 0.37 8.32
CA LEU A 277 1.33 0.63 8.99
C LEU A 277 0.26 -0.36 8.50
N ASN A 278 -0.36 -1.08 9.44
CA ASN A 278 -1.58 -1.82 9.21
C ASN A 278 -2.71 -1.25 10.06
N ILE A 279 -3.86 -0.99 9.43
CA ILE A 279 -5.11 -0.64 10.13
C ILE A 279 -6.21 -1.57 9.61
N ALA A 280 -6.76 -2.43 10.48
CA ALA A 280 -7.84 -3.36 10.07
C ALA A 280 -9.20 -2.64 10.03
N ASN A 281 -9.51 -1.86 11.07
CA ASN A 281 -10.72 -1.07 11.14
C ASN A 281 -10.47 0.33 11.69
N PHE A 282 -10.89 1.35 10.94
CA PHE A 282 -10.90 2.75 11.37
C PHE A 282 -12.29 3.36 11.30
N VAL A 283 -12.72 4.05 12.36
CA VAL A 283 -13.93 4.89 12.38
C VAL A 283 -13.54 6.27 12.88
N SER A 284 -14.00 7.30 12.19
CA SER A 284 -13.97 8.68 12.67
C SER A 284 -15.37 9.27 12.58
N ALA A 285 -15.97 9.62 13.72
CA ALA A 285 -17.32 10.19 13.74
C ALA A 285 -17.59 11.13 14.92
N ASN A 286 -18.71 11.86 14.89
CA ASN A 286 -19.14 12.70 16.02
C ASN A 286 -20.12 11.91 16.90
N ILE A 287 -20.99 11.13 16.26
CA ILE A 287 -21.99 10.26 16.91
C ILE A 287 -21.83 8.82 16.40
N VAL A 288 -21.82 7.86 17.32
CA VAL A 288 -21.76 6.43 16.99
C VAL A 288 -22.75 5.65 17.83
N ASN A 289 -23.70 4.98 17.19
CA ASN A 289 -24.71 4.19 17.88
C ASN A 289 -24.92 2.82 17.21
N GLY A 290 -24.64 1.74 17.92
CA GLY A 290 -24.80 0.37 17.41
C GLY A 290 -23.64 -0.09 16.51
N LEU A 291 -22.43 0.43 16.73
CA LEU A 291 -21.22 -0.03 16.03
C LEU A 291 -20.70 -1.34 16.64
N THR A 292 -20.44 -2.33 15.81
CA THR A 292 -19.76 -3.57 16.19
C THR A 292 -18.52 -3.77 15.33
N GLN A 293 -17.37 -3.97 15.96
CA GLN A 293 -16.10 -4.26 15.28
C GLN A 293 -15.55 -5.58 15.82
N VAL A 294 -15.30 -6.53 14.92
CA VAL A 294 -14.71 -7.82 15.23
C VAL A 294 -13.48 -8.01 14.36
N SER A 295 -12.37 -8.42 14.97
CA SER A 295 -11.14 -8.71 14.23
C SER A 295 -10.39 -9.91 14.81
N ASP A 296 -10.06 -10.86 13.95
CA ASP A 296 -9.48 -12.17 14.29
C ASP A 296 -8.48 -12.71 13.25
N GLY A 297 -8.13 -11.93 12.23
CA GLY A 297 -7.08 -12.28 11.26
C GLY A 297 -5.65 -12.10 11.77
N ARG A 298 -4.76 -11.58 10.90
CA ARG A 298 -3.35 -11.36 11.25
C ARG A 298 -2.81 -10.02 10.74
N GLN A 299 -1.98 -9.35 11.55
CA GLN A 299 -1.22 -8.16 11.13
C GLN A 299 0.28 -8.36 11.35
N VAL A 300 1.06 -8.14 10.30
CA VAL A 300 2.52 -8.24 10.32
C VAL A 300 3.13 -6.98 9.73
N VAL A 301 4.06 -6.35 10.46
CA VAL A 301 4.96 -5.33 9.92
C VAL A 301 6.39 -5.74 10.20
N GLU A 302 7.15 -5.95 9.13
CA GLU A 302 8.55 -6.35 9.15
C GLU A 302 9.38 -5.26 8.45
N ASN A 303 10.30 -4.66 9.20
CA ASN A 303 11.30 -3.74 8.66
C ASN A 303 12.66 -4.39 8.88
N ASN A 304 13.28 -4.85 7.81
CA ASN A 304 14.50 -5.63 7.85
C ASN A 304 15.61 -4.94 7.04
N LEU A 305 16.78 -4.88 7.66
CA LEU A 305 18.05 -4.62 7.01
C LEU A 305 18.90 -5.88 7.20
N GLU A 306 19.10 -6.62 6.13
CA GLU A 306 19.78 -7.91 6.13
C GLU A 306 21.23 -7.78 5.66
N GLY A 307 22.07 -8.73 6.08
CA GLY A 307 23.47 -8.81 5.63
C GLY A 307 24.45 -7.89 6.36
N VAL A 308 24.03 -7.10 7.36
CA VAL A 308 24.90 -6.24 8.19
C VAL A 308 25.90 -7.01 9.05
N THR A 309 27.12 -6.49 9.24
CA THR A 309 28.11 -7.14 10.12
C THR A 309 27.90 -6.78 11.60
N LEU A 310 28.48 -7.59 12.49
CA LEU A 310 28.48 -7.31 13.94
C LEU A 310 29.16 -5.96 14.27
N ALA A 311 30.17 -5.57 13.51
CA ALA A 311 30.86 -4.30 13.70
C ALA A 311 30.00 -3.09 13.29
N ASP A 312 29.10 -3.25 12.32
CA ASP A 312 28.15 -2.19 11.93
C ASP A 312 27.06 -2.00 12.98
N LEU A 313 26.64 -3.11 13.61
CA LEU A 313 25.69 -3.09 14.73
C LEU A 313 26.30 -2.47 15.99
N GLU A 314 27.57 -2.78 16.32
CA GLU A 314 28.28 -2.23 17.48
C GLU A 314 28.55 -0.72 17.39
N ASN A 315 28.73 -0.19 16.17
CA ASN A 315 28.94 1.24 15.93
C ASN A 315 27.63 2.02 15.73
N GLY A 316 26.50 1.33 15.67
CA GLY A 316 25.20 1.87 15.28
C GLY A 316 25.20 2.22 13.79
N VAL A 317 24.25 1.67 13.03
CA VAL A 317 24.09 2.06 11.63
C VAL A 317 23.73 3.55 11.56
N PRO A 318 24.59 4.42 10.99
CA PRO A 318 24.32 5.85 10.95
C PRO A 318 23.07 6.12 10.11
N GLY A 319 22.08 6.81 10.69
CA GLY A 319 20.86 7.20 9.95
C GLY A 319 19.87 6.06 9.68
N TYR A 320 19.92 4.97 10.46
CA TYR A 320 18.86 3.95 10.46
C TYR A 320 17.68 4.37 11.33
N THR A 321 16.48 4.43 10.76
CA THR A 321 15.25 4.71 11.49
C THR A 321 14.13 3.81 11.02
N HIS A 322 13.39 3.20 11.94
CA HIS A 322 12.16 2.49 11.57
C HIS A 322 10.98 2.74 12.49
N SER A 323 9.80 2.53 11.92
CA SER A 323 8.51 2.57 12.60
C SER A 323 7.64 1.40 12.15
N SER A 324 7.12 0.65 13.10
CA SER A 324 6.19 -0.46 12.83
C SER A 324 4.92 -0.27 13.65
N THR A 325 3.78 -0.13 12.97
CA THR A 325 2.50 0.15 13.63
C THR A 325 1.43 -0.82 13.15
N ASN A 326 0.84 -1.57 14.08
CA ASN A 326 -0.34 -2.39 13.89
C ASN A 326 -1.48 -1.82 14.73
N ILE A 327 -2.64 -1.58 14.10
CA ILE A 327 -3.85 -1.09 14.75
C ILE A 327 -5.01 -1.97 14.28
N VAL A 328 -5.66 -2.66 15.21
CA VAL A 328 -6.76 -3.57 14.86
C VAL A 328 -8.07 -2.78 14.77
N ASN A 329 -8.49 -2.14 15.86
CA ASN A 329 -9.66 -1.27 15.87
C ASN A 329 -9.30 0.11 16.41
N LEU A 330 -9.54 1.14 15.60
CA LEU A 330 -9.43 2.53 16.00
C LEU A 330 -10.78 3.24 15.84
N LEU A 331 -11.25 3.80 16.95
CA LEU A 331 -12.42 4.65 17.01
C LEU A 331 -12.00 6.06 17.43
N ASP A 332 -12.22 7.03 16.56
CA ASP A 332 -11.97 8.44 16.84
C ASP A 332 -13.31 9.19 16.91
N ILE A 333 -13.64 9.73 18.08
CA ILE A 333 -14.83 10.54 18.29
C ILE A 333 -14.42 12.01 18.32
N ARG A 334 -14.81 12.74 17.27
CA ARG A 334 -14.45 14.13 17.05
C ARG A 334 -15.38 15.07 17.83
N ASN A 335 -14.81 16.16 18.33
CA ASN A 335 -15.57 17.30 18.83
C ASN A 335 -15.68 18.37 17.74
N ASP A 336 -16.85 18.50 17.13
CA ASP A 336 -17.13 19.55 16.15
C ASP A 336 -17.77 20.81 16.79
N GLY A 337 -17.89 20.84 18.13
CA GLY A 337 -18.59 21.89 18.87
C GLY A 337 -20.11 21.90 18.67
N SER A 338 -20.66 20.99 17.86
CA SER A 338 -22.07 20.80 17.58
C SER A 338 -22.66 19.60 18.34
N SER A 339 -21.82 18.62 18.67
CA SER A 339 -22.15 17.47 19.52
C SER A 339 -22.80 17.92 20.81
N ARG A 340 -24.07 17.55 21.02
CA ARG A 340 -24.84 17.98 22.18
C ARG A 340 -24.37 17.14 23.37
N SER A 341 -24.25 17.78 24.53
CA SER A 341 -24.02 17.07 25.80
C SER A 341 -25.13 16.02 26.00
N GLY A 342 -24.84 14.75 25.72
CA GLY A 342 -25.78 13.63 25.87
C GLY A 342 -25.83 12.64 24.71
N ASP A 343 -25.16 12.91 23.58
CA ASP A 343 -25.20 11.99 22.45
C ASP A 343 -24.53 10.64 22.79
N PRO A 344 -25.20 9.49 22.51
CA PRO A 344 -24.71 8.18 22.92
C PRO A 344 -23.55 7.74 22.03
N ILE A 345 -22.47 7.29 22.67
CA ILE A 345 -21.40 6.53 22.01
C ILE A 345 -21.60 5.07 22.43
N VAL A 346 -22.14 4.25 21.53
CA VAL A 346 -22.40 2.82 21.77
C VAL A 346 -21.66 2.01 20.72
N ALA A 347 -20.49 1.51 21.11
CA ALA A 347 -19.62 0.68 20.29
C ALA A 347 -19.18 -0.57 21.05
N THR A 348 -19.16 -1.71 20.35
CA THR A 348 -18.58 -2.97 20.83
C THR A 348 -17.39 -3.34 19.96
N GLN A 349 -16.23 -3.60 20.56
CA GLN A 349 -15.00 -3.92 19.85
C GLN A 349 -14.39 -5.22 20.39
N ARG A 350 -14.05 -6.17 19.50
CA ARG A 350 -13.29 -7.38 19.79
C ARG A 350 -12.05 -7.43 18.90
N ALA A 351 -10.88 -7.66 19.51
CA ALA A 351 -9.61 -7.79 18.81
C ALA A 351 -8.90 -9.05 19.33
N ASP A 352 -9.10 -10.16 18.63
CA ASP A 352 -8.41 -11.44 18.84
C ASP A 352 -7.30 -11.66 17.80
N GLN A 353 -6.98 -10.62 17.01
CA GLN A 353 -6.06 -10.62 15.88
C GLN A 353 -4.61 -10.85 16.31
N GLU A 354 -3.88 -11.74 15.64
CA GLU A 354 -2.44 -11.91 15.86
C GLU A 354 -1.69 -10.68 15.35
N GLN A 355 -0.84 -10.07 16.18
CA GLN A 355 -0.01 -8.92 15.79
C GLN A 355 1.47 -9.25 15.95
N ARG A 356 2.24 -9.04 14.88
CA ARG A 356 3.70 -9.11 14.90
C ARG A 356 4.30 -7.82 14.36
N VAL A 357 5.16 -7.20 15.15
CA VAL A 357 6.06 -6.13 14.70
C VAL A 357 7.48 -6.63 14.94
N GLN A 358 8.29 -6.65 13.89
CA GLN A 358 9.68 -7.04 13.98
C GLN A 358 10.57 -5.93 13.46
N ALA A 359 11.47 -5.47 14.33
CA ALA A 359 12.68 -4.77 13.95
C ALA A 359 13.69 -4.82 15.10
N SER A 360 14.97 -4.59 14.80
CA SER A 360 16.07 -4.67 15.77
C SER A 360 16.11 -3.48 16.76
N ASP A 361 15.83 -2.24 16.32
CA ASP A 361 15.94 -0.99 17.12
C ASP A 361 15.04 0.18 16.64
N GLY A 362 13.91 0.55 17.29
CA GLY A 362 13.11 1.72 16.87
C GLY A 362 11.72 1.86 17.50
N ILE A 363 10.78 2.58 16.85
CA ILE A 363 9.43 2.81 17.40
C ILE A 363 8.48 1.69 16.96
N HIS A 364 7.89 1.01 17.94
CA HIS A 364 6.97 -0.09 17.71
C HIS A 364 5.66 0.16 18.44
N THR A 365 4.54 0.03 17.72
CA THR A 365 3.19 0.23 18.28
C THR A 365 2.30 -0.92 17.84
N GLN A 366 1.70 -1.60 18.83
CA GLN A 366 0.70 -2.64 18.63
C GLN A 366 -0.53 -2.25 19.44
N VAL A 367 -1.66 -2.07 18.77
CA VAL A 367 -2.91 -1.63 19.36
C VAL A 367 -4.01 -2.62 18.97
N GLY A 368 -4.60 -3.29 19.94
CA GLY A 368 -5.82 -4.07 19.74
C GLY A 368 -7.01 -3.15 19.51
N ASN A 369 -7.60 -2.65 20.59
CA ASN A 369 -8.65 -1.64 20.51
C ASN A 369 -8.13 -0.30 21.03
N ALA A 370 -8.36 0.78 20.28
CA ALA A 370 -8.17 2.15 20.75
C ALA A 370 -9.42 2.98 20.49
N ALA A 371 -9.75 3.84 21.46
CA ALA A 371 -10.78 4.84 21.35
C ALA A 371 -10.23 6.19 21.83
N THR A 372 -10.31 7.20 20.96
CA THR A 372 -10.06 8.59 21.32
C THR A 372 -11.41 9.30 21.36
N ILE A 373 -11.68 10.04 22.43
CA ILE A 373 -12.93 10.79 22.58
C ILE A 373 -12.57 12.23 22.89
N GLU A 374 -12.77 13.10 21.92
CA GLU A 374 -12.71 14.54 22.10
C GLU A 374 -14.13 15.05 22.38
N ARG A 375 -14.31 15.85 23.43
CA ARG A 375 -15.60 16.43 23.84
C ARG A 375 -15.44 17.87 24.34
#